data_AF-A0A135VPF0-F1
#
_entry.id   AF-A0A135VPF0-F1
#
_cell.length_a   1.000
_cell.length_b   1.000
_cell.length_c   1.000
_cell.angle_alpha   90.00
_cell.angle_beta   90.00
_cell.angle_gamma   90.00
#
_symmetry.space_group_name_H-M   'P 1'
#
loop_
_entity.id
_entity.type
_entity.pdbx_description
1 polymer ?
#
loop_
_entity_poly.entity_id
_entity_poly.type
_entity_poly.pdbx_seq_one_letter_code
_entity_poly.pdbx_strand_id
1 'polypeptide(L)'
;MSDPDDIKRIEAAIKDMNLDYMRGLLSEEEYNRKITDLRSQLRDAGGVPSGLSEAREALTPTPSAKTVMTDPVTAVKKTVQAMRRISIERIAQDSGVSAMNVTRILSDLLDGRELSGRIDHDAGDFILGTGTGPPPKTIGACPYCKSDLERIAVKGETITCTVCRESFIVS
;
A
#
# COMPACT_ATOMS: atom_id res chain seq x y z
N MET A 1 -22.29 4.72 -41.91
CA MET A 1 -21.75 6.10 -41.81
C MET A 1 -22.02 6.53 -40.39
N SER A 2 -20.98 6.65 -39.57
CA SER A 2 -21.12 7.17 -38.21
C SER A 2 -21.29 8.67 -38.29
N ASP A 3 -22.41 9.19 -37.83
CA ASP A 3 -22.69 10.62 -37.86
C ASP A 3 -21.90 11.32 -36.74
N PRO A 4 -20.96 12.23 -37.06
CA PRO A 4 -20.11 12.87 -36.07
C PRO A 4 -20.91 13.75 -35.09
N ASP A 5 -22.13 14.16 -35.46
CA ASP A 5 -23.07 14.88 -34.60
C ASP A 5 -23.67 13.98 -33.51
N ASP A 6 -23.89 12.69 -33.79
CA ASP A 6 -24.41 11.74 -32.80
C ASP A 6 -23.38 11.44 -31.72
N ILE A 7 -22.09 11.31 -32.10
CA ILE A 7 -20.99 11.13 -31.15
C ILE A 7 -20.94 12.31 -30.16
N LYS A 8 -21.00 13.56 -30.65
CA LYS A 8 -20.96 14.75 -29.80
C LYS A 8 -22.16 14.85 -28.86
N ARG A 9 -23.34 14.45 -29.31
CA ARG A 9 -24.56 14.41 -28.49
C ARG A 9 -24.42 13.40 -27.35
N ILE A 10 -23.90 12.21 -27.64
CA ILE A 10 -23.69 11.16 -26.64
C ILE A 10 -22.61 11.58 -25.64
N GLU A 11 -21.52 12.22 -26.09
CA GLU A 11 -20.49 12.75 -25.20
C GLU A 11 -21.02 13.87 -24.28
N ALA A 12 -21.86 14.76 -24.79
CA ALA A 12 -22.51 15.78 -23.97
C ALA A 12 -23.43 15.15 -22.92
N ALA A 13 -24.24 14.15 -23.31
CA ALA A 13 -25.11 13.43 -22.39
C ALA A 13 -24.33 12.70 -21.28
N ILE A 14 -23.16 12.14 -21.59
CA ILE A 14 -22.26 11.53 -20.59
C ILE A 14 -21.74 12.59 -19.60
N LYS A 15 -21.37 13.78 -20.08
CA LYS A 15 -20.90 14.86 -19.21
C LYS A 15 -22.00 15.39 -18.30
N ASP A 16 -23.20 15.58 -18.82
CA ASP A 16 -24.35 16.03 -18.01
C ASP A 16 -24.70 14.98 -16.95
N MET A 17 -24.67 13.68 -17.30
CA MET A 17 -24.89 12.59 -16.36
C MET A 17 -23.86 12.56 -15.21
N ASN A 18 -22.59 12.86 -15.52
CA ASN A 18 -21.53 13.00 -14.51
C ASN A 18 -21.78 14.20 -13.58
N LEU A 19 -22.23 15.33 -14.14
CA LEU A 19 -22.54 16.52 -13.35
C LEU A 19 -23.71 16.28 -12.40
N ASP A 20 -24.76 15.59 -12.86
CA ASP A 20 -25.92 15.26 -12.04
C ASP A 20 -25.57 14.28 -10.92
N TYR A 21 -24.69 13.31 -11.18
CA TYR A 21 -24.14 12.44 -10.14
C TYR A 21 -23.29 13.20 -9.11
N MET A 22 -22.39 14.09 -9.54
CA MET A 22 -21.60 14.92 -8.62
C MET A 22 -22.45 15.90 -7.81
N ARG A 23 -23.61 16.31 -8.34
CA ARG A 23 -24.60 17.13 -7.63
C ARG A 23 -25.49 16.31 -6.68
N GLY A 24 -25.35 14.99 -6.67
CA GLY A 24 -26.17 14.09 -5.84
C GLY A 24 -27.62 13.97 -6.30
N LEU A 25 -27.91 14.35 -7.56
CA LEU A 25 -29.26 14.27 -8.16
C LEU A 25 -29.59 12.87 -8.68
N LEU A 26 -28.61 11.97 -8.69
CA LEU A 26 -28.73 10.59 -9.14
C LEU A 26 -28.14 9.65 -8.10
N SER A 27 -28.81 8.52 -7.88
CA SER A 27 -28.24 7.42 -7.10
C SER A 27 -27.13 6.73 -7.90
N GLU A 28 -26.19 6.10 -7.19
CA GLU A 28 -25.06 5.38 -7.79
C GLU A 28 -25.53 4.26 -8.74
N GLU A 29 -26.61 3.56 -8.40
CA GLU A 29 -27.18 2.51 -9.24
C GLU A 29 -27.78 3.06 -10.55
N GLU A 30 -28.49 4.18 -10.48
CA GLU A 30 -29.10 4.82 -11.65
C GLU A 30 -28.05 5.43 -12.58
N TYR A 31 -27.03 6.05 -12.00
CA TYR A 31 -25.88 6.57 -12.72
C TYR A 31 -25.13 5.45 -13.45
N ASN A 32 -24.82 4.35 -12.77
CA ASN A 32 -24.09 3.22 -13.34
C ASN A 32 -24.85 2.54 -14.49
N ARG A 33 -26.18 2.43 -14.39
CA ARG A 33 -27.01 1.90 -15.49
C ARG A 33 -26.99 2.82 -16.71
N LYS A 34 -27.26 4.12 -16.50
CA LYS A 34 -27.38 5.10 -17.61
C LYS A 34 -26.04 5.38 -18.29
N ILE A 35 -24.95 5.48 -17.53
CA ILE A 35 -23.61 5.69 -18.10
C ILE A 35 -23.16 4.48 -18.93
N THR A 36 -23.56 3.26 -18.53
CA THR A 36 -23.20 2.04 -19.26
C THR A 36 -23.91 1.97 -20.60
N ASP A 37 -25.20 2.35 -20.64
CA ASP A 37 -26.00 2.42 -21.87
C ASP A 37 -25.46 3.50 -22.83
N LEU A 38 -25.24 4.73 -22.34
CA LEU A 38 -24.68 5.83 -23.14
C LEU A 38 -23.28 5.50 -23.68
N ARG A 39 -22.45 4.80 -22.91
CA ARG A 39 -21.13 4.33 -23.37
C ARG A 39 -21.24 3.21 -24.41
N SER A 40 -22.28 2.39 -24.37
CA SER A 40 -22.54 1.40 -25.42
C SER A 40 -22.93 2.09 -26.72
N GLN A 41 -23.85 3.04 -26.65
CA GLN A 41 -24.29 3.84 -27.80
C GLN A 41 -23.12 4.62 -28.42
N LEU A 42 -22.21 5.15 -27.60
CA LEU A 42 -21.00 5.82 -28.10
C LEU A 42 -20.10 4.87 -28.90
N ARG A 43 -19.94 3.63 -28.43
CA ARG A 43 -19.15 2.60 -29.14
C ARG A 43 -19.82 2.17 -30.44
N ASP A 44 -21.14 2.00 -30.43
CA ASP A 44 -21.92 1.62 -31.61
C ASP A 44 -21.90 2.74 -32.67
N ALA A 45 -21.84 4.01 -32.24
CA ALA A 45 -21.64 5.17 -33.09
C ALA A 45 -20.19 5.32 -33.60
N GLY A 46 -19.24 4.48 -33.17
CA GLY A 46 -17.83 4.56 -33.57
C GLY A 46 -17.02 5.63 -32.81
N GLY A 47 -17.59 6.20 -31.74
CA GLY A 47 -16.88 7.10 -30.82
C GLY A 47 -16.03 6.32 -29.83
N VAL A 48 -14.81 6.82 -29.57
CA VAL A 48 -13.94 6.27 -28.52
C VAL A 48 -14.25 7.03 -27.23
N PRO A 49 -14.74 6.40 -26.16
CA PRO A 49 -14.97 7.10 -24.90
C PRO A 49 -13.65 7.67 -24.38
N SER A 50 -13.55 9.00 -24.31
CA SER A 50 -12.40 9.77 -23.82
C SER A 50 -12.04 9.56 -22.34
N GLY A 51 -12.45 8.45 -21.74
CA GLY A 51 -12.05 8.04 -20.39
C GLY A 51 -11.55 6.59 -20.30
N LEU A 52 -11.63 5.79 -21.37
CA LEU A 52 -11.18 4.40 -21.35
C LEU A 52 -9.70 4.21 -21.67
N SER A 53 -9.01 5.23 -22.19
CA SER A 53 -7.55 5.22 -22.25
C SER A 53 -6.98 5.29 -20.81
N GLU A 54 -7.47 6.23 -20.01
CA GLU A 54 -7.01 6.43 -18.63
C GLU A 54 -7.57 5.38 -17.64
N ALA A 55 -8.80 4.89 -17.82
CA ALA A 55 -9.38 3.88 -16.92
C ALA A 55 -8.93 2.44 -17.23
N ARG A 56 -8.52 2.12 -18.47
CA ARG A 56 -7.84 0.83 -18.74
C ARG A 56 -6.39 0.87 -18.28
N GLU A 57 -5.69 2.00 -18.37
CA GLU A 57 -4.38 2.15 -17.70
C GLU A 57 -4.48 2.01 -16.17
N ALA A 58 -5.60 2.38 -15.56
CA ALA A 58 -5.83 2.22 -14.11
C ALA A 58 -6.22 0.79 -13.68
N LEU A 59 -6.63 -0.10 -14.59
CA LEU A 59 -7.15 -1.45 -14.26
C LEU A 59 -6.41 -2.61 -14.93
N THR A 60 -5.52 -2.36 -15.89
CA THR A 60 -4.44 -3.32 -16.14
C THR A 60 -3.36 -3.09 -15.09
N PRO A 61 -3.03 -4.06 -14.22
CA PRO A 61 -1.73 -4.00 -13.55
C PRO A 61 -0.71 -4.00 -14.68
N THR A 62 -0.14 -2.84 -14.98
CA THR A 62 1.02 -2.75 -15.85
C THR A 62 2.02 -3.74 -15.25
N PRO A 63 2.46 -4.79 -15.97
CA PRO A 63 3.66 -5.48 -15.56
C PRO A 63 4.79 -4.52 -15.92
N SER A 64 4.94 -3.44 -15.15
CA SER A 64 6.21 -2.72 -15.08
C SER A 64 7.12 -3.57 -14.22
N ALA A 65 7.41 -4.78 -14.72
CA ALA A 65 8.67 -5.44 -14.45
C ALA A 65 9.74 -4.54 -15.08
N LYS A 66 10.06 -3.44 -14.39
CA LYS A 66 11.43 -2.96 -14.40
C LYS A 66 12.20 -4.07 -13.70
N THR A 67 12.59 -5.09 -14.46
CA THR A 67 13.70 -5.98 -14.12
C THR A 67 14.94 -5.11 -14.06
N VAL A 68 15.06 -4.34 -12.99
CA VAL A 68 16.33 -3.75 -12.62
C VAL A 68 17.16 -4.96 -12.23
N MET A 69 18.22 -5.23 -13.00
CA MET A 69 19.23 -6.26 -12.76
C MET A 69 20.05 -5.95 -11.49
N THR A 70 19.39 -5.63 -10.39
CA THR A 70 20.00 -5.40 -9.09
C THR A 70 19.44 -6.44 -8.15
N ASP A 71 20.32 -7.01 -7.34
CA ASP A 71 19.96 -7.99 -6.32
C ASP A 71 18.73 -7.49 -5.52
N PRO A 72 17.69 -8.33 -5.34
CA PRO A 72 16.41 -7.91 -4.78
C PRO A 72 16.55 -7.26 -3.40
N VAL A 73 17.56 -7.67 -2.61
CA VAL A 73 17.86 -7.09 -1.30
C VAL A 73 18.36 -5.65 -1.44
N THR A 74 19.25 -5.41 -2.41
CA THR A 74 19.80 -4.09 -2.68
C THR A 74 18.75 -3.13 -3.23
N ALA A 75 17.86 -3.63 -4.09
CA ALA A 75 16.74 -2.85 -4.63
C ALA A 75 15.79 -2.38 -3.51
N VAL A 76 15.38 -3.31 -2.63
CA VAL A 76 14.53 -3.00 -1.47
C VAL A 76 15.22 -1.99 -0.53
N LYS A 77 16.50 -2.19 -0.21
CA LYS A 77 17.27 -1.30 0.66
C LYS A 77 17.33 0.14 0.12
N LYS A 78 17.58 0.30 -1.18
CA LYS A 78 17.64 1.62 -1.83
C LYS A 78 16.29 2.34 -1.79
N THR A 79 15.21 1.62 -2.06
CA THR A 79 13.84 2.18 -2.04
C THR A 79 13.45 2.65 -0.65
N VAL A 80 13.76 1.85 0.36
CA VAL A 80 13.46 2.14 1.77
C VAL A 80 14.27 3.31 2.33
N GLN A 81 15.52 3.48 1.89
CA GLN A 81 16.36 4.61 2.32
C GLN A 81 15.88 5.96 1.75
N ALA A 82 15.12 5.96 0.66
CA ALA A 82 14.64 7.18 0.03
C ALA A 82 13.48 7.85 0.81
N MET A 83 12.73 7.10 1.61
CA MET A 83 11.55 7.60 2.32
C MET A 83 11.49 7.07 3.76
N ARG A 84 11.23 7.97 4.71
CA ARG A 84 11.16 7.62 6.15
C ARG A 84 10.03 6.65 6.50
N ARG A 85 8.93 6.73 5.76
CA ARG A 85 7.77 5.84 5.87
C ARG A 85 7.31 5.51 4.46
N ILE A 86 7.15 4.23 4.15
CA ILE A 86 6.75 3.76 2.83
C ILE A 86 5.92 2.48 3.00
N SER A 87 4.83 2.35 2.25
CA SER A 87 4.01 1.12 2.28
C SER A 87 4.74 -0.03 1.62
N ILE A 88 4.50 -1.26 2.09
CA ILE A 88 5.12 -2.47 1.54
C ILE A 88 4.78 -2.65 0.06
N GLU A 89 3.57 -2.30 -0.33
CA GLU A 89 3.08 -2.34 -1.70
C GLU A 89 3.84 -1.37 -2.59
N ARG A 90 4.19 -0.19 -2.06
CA ARG A 90 4.97 0.80 -2.79
C ARG A 90 6.44 0.38 -2.89
N ILE A 91 7.00 -0.21 -1.83
CA ILE A 91 8.33 -0.84 -1.91
C ILE A 91 8.33 -1.91 -3.00
N ALA A 92 7.31 -2.77 -3.04
CA ALA A 92 7.17 -3.85 -4.02
C ALA A 92 7.14 -3.31 -5.46
N GLN A 93 6.36 -2.26 -5.70
CA GLN A 93 6.29 -1.60 -7.02
C GLN A 93 7.63 -0.98 -7.42
N ASP A 94 8.28 -0.24 -6.53
CA ASP A 94 9.51 0.50 -6.83
C ASP A 94 10.74 -0.42 -6.93
N SER A 95 10.75 -1.52 -6.18
CA SER A 95 11.83 -2.52 -6.21
C SER A 95 11.63 -3.62 -7.26
N GLY A 96 10.42 -3.77 -7.82
CA GLY A 96 10.06 -4.85 -8.73
C GLY A 96 9.99 -6.23 -8.05
N VAL A 97 9.89 -6.27 -6.71
CA VAL A 97 9.84 -7.49 -5.89
C VAL A 97 8.41 -7.68 -5.38
N SER A 98 7.92 -8.93 -5.28
CA SER A 98 6.59 -9.18 -4.73
C SER A 98 6.48 -8.72 -3.27
N ALA A 99 5.30 -8.22 -2.86
CA ALA A 99 5.08 -7.74 -1.48
C ALA A 99 5.44 -8.78 -0.42
N MET A 100 5.13 -10.06 -0.65
CA MET A 100 5.52 -11.17 0.24
C MET A 100 7.05 -11.28 0.38
N ASN A 101 7.79 -11.17 -0.72
CA ASN A 101 9.25 -11.23 -0.71
C ASN A 101 9.86 -9.97 -0.09
N VAL A 102 9.25 -8.79 -0.31
CA VAL A 102 9.65 -7.55 0.36
C VAL A 102 9.56 -7.68 1.86
N THR A 103 8.44 -8.18 2.39
CA THR A 103 8.29 -8.40 3.84
C THR A 103 9.37 -9.34 4.39
N ARG A 104 9.66 -10.44 3.68
CA ARG A 104 10.72 -11.38 4.08
C ARG A 104 12.09 -10.71 4.09
N ILE A 105 12.44 -10.01 3.02
CA ILE A 105 13.71 -9.30 2.89
C ILE A 105 13.85 -8.22 3.97
N LEU A 106 12.78 -7.48 4.28
CA LEU A 106 12.80 -6.47 5.34
C LEU A 106 13.01 -7.10 6.71
N SER A 107 12.33 -8.21 7.02
CA SER A 107 12.56 -8.96 8.26
C SER A 107 14.01 -9.45 8.36
N ASP A 108 14.54 -10.06 7.30
CA ASP A 108 15.93 -10.56 7.26
C ASP A 108 16.94 -9.40 7.47
N LEU A 109 16.70 -8.23 6.86
CA LEU A 109 17.56 -7.05 7.02
C LEU A 109 17.47 -6.39 8.40
N LEU A 110 16.32 -6.46 9.05
CA LEU A 110 16.14 -5.99 10.44
C LEU A 110 16.84 -6.94 11.41
N ASP A 111 16.68 -8.26 11.24
CA ASP A 111 17.31 -9.30 12.06
C ASP A 111 18.84 -9.28 11.90
N GLY A 112 19.33 -9.07 10.68
CA GLY A 112 20.75 -8.90 10.36
C GLY A 112 21.37 -7.58 10.83
N ARG A 113 20.58 -6.66 11.42
CA ARG A 113 20.98 -5.30 11.83
C ARG A 113 21.51 -4.43 10.68
N GLU A 114 21.23 -4.80 9.43
CA GLU A 114 21.65 -4.06 8.24
C GLU A 114 20.73 -2.86 7.94
N LEU A 115 19.49 -2.92 8.45
CA LEU A 115 18.52 -1.84 8.46
C LEU A 115 18.03 -1.61 9.88
N SER A 116 17.81 -0.34 10.22
CA SER A 116 17.13 0.06 11.44
C SER A 116 15.73 0.54 11.06
N GLY A 117 14.69 -0.07 11.61
CA GLY A 117 13.31 0.25 11.28
C GLY A 117 12.32 -0.67 11.95
N ARG A 118 11.05 -0.51 11.62
CA ARG A 118 9.97 -1.41 12.06
C ARG A 118 8.94 -1.54 10.95
N ILE A 119 8.29 -2.70 10.93
CA ILE A 119 7.12 -2.95 10.09
C ILE A 119 5.89 -2.70 10.95
N ASP A 120 5.03 -1.80 10.50
CA ASP A 120 3.70 -1.58 11.05
C ASP A 120 2.73 -2.53 10.33
N HIS A 121 2.33 -3.60 11.04
CA HIS A 121 1.45 -4.63 10.48
C HIS A 121 -0.01 -4.18 10.35
N ASP A 122 -0.42 -3.17 11.13
CA ASP A 122 -1.78 -2.61 11.06
C ASP A 122 -1.93 -1.69 9.85
N ALA A 123 -0.90 -0.88 9.57
CA ALA A 123 -0.90 0.05 8.45
C ALA A 123 -0.32 -0.52 7.15
N GLY A 124 0.39 -1.65 7.20
CA GLY A 124 1.12 -2.21 6.04
C GLY A 124 2.35 -1.37 5.66
N ASP A 125 2.87 -0.58 6.59
CA ASP A 125 3.94 0.39 6.33
C ASP A 125 5.27 -0.04 6.93
N PHE A 126 6.35 0.15 6.18
CA PHE A 126 7.69 0.14 6.72
C PHE A 126 8.09 1.55 7.18
N ILE A 127 8.57 1.65 8.42
CA ILE A 127 9.06 2.88 9.01
C ILE A 127 10.56 2.75 9.25
N LEU A 128 11.36 3.52 8.51
CA LEU A 128 12.81 3.58 8.68
C LEU A 128 13.15 4.22 10.04
N GLY A 129 13.87 3.47 10.85
CA GLY A 129 14.41 3.90 12.13
C GLY A 129 15.60 4.81 11.91
N THR A 130 15.44 6.09 12.20
CA THR A 130 16.44 7.14 11.98
C THR A 130 17.66 7.08 12.91
N GLY A 131 17.93 5.94 13.57
CA GLY A 131 18.99 5.82 14.60
C GLY A 131 18.81 6.74 15.82
N THR A 132 17.71 7.49 15.87
CA THR A 132 17.40 8.53 16.88
C THR A 132 16.16 8.20 17.70
N GLY A 133 15.76 6.93 17.73
CA GLY A 133 14.85 6.43 18.75
C GLY A 133 15.61 6.24 20.07
N PRO A 134 14.95 6.37 21.24
CA PRO A 134 15.58 5.95 22.49
C PRO A 134 16.07 4.51 22.32
N PRO A 135 17.29 4.17 22.78
CA PRO A 135 17.79 2.81 22.68
C PRO A 135 16.75 1.87 23.26
N PRO A 136 16.45 0.73 22.60
CA PRO A 136 15.48 -0.22 23.14
C PRO A 136 15.96 -0.61 24.53
N LYS A 137 15.08 -0.46 25.52
CA LYS A 137 15.43 -0.85 26.89
C LYS A 137 15.55 -2.36 26.90
N THR A 138 16.75 -2.86 27.13
CA THR A 138 16.94 -4.27 27.45
C THR A 138 16.40 -4.49 28.85
N ILE A 139 15.46 -5.42 28.99
CA ILE A 139 15.04 -5.88 30.31
C ILE A 139 15.97 -7.04 30.63
N GLY A 140 16.82 -6.88 31.64
CA GLY A 140 17.69 -7.97 32.07
C GLY A 140 16.94 -9.05 32.83
N ALA A 141 15.92 -8.67 33.62
CA ALA A 141 15.28 -9.58 34.56
C ALA A 141 13.78 -9.30 34.75
N CYS A 142 13.02 -10.35 35.10
CA CYS A 142 11.62 -10.25 35.47
C CYS A 142 11.45 -9.42 36.78
N PRO A 143 10.55 -8.43 36.84
CA PRO A 143 10.32 -7.65 38.05
C PRO A 143 9.72 -8.49 39.20
N TYR A 144 9.09 -9.63 38.90
CA TYR A 144 8.43 -10.48 39.89
C TYR A 144 9.35 -11.58 40.43
N CYS A 145 9.95 -12.38 39.55
CA CYS A 145 10.76 -13.54 39.97
C CYS A 145 12.27 -13.34 39.83
N LYS A 146 12.72 -12.18 39.33
CA LYS A 146 14.13 -11.84 39.09
C LYS A 146 14.89 -12.80 38.17
N SER A 147 14.19 -13.69 37.47
CA SER A 147 14.79 -14.55 36.46
C SER A 147 15.24 -13.71 35.27
N ASP A 148 16.40 -14.04 34.72
CA ASP A 148 16.93 -13.39 33.54
C ASP A 148 15.98 -13.57 32.35
N LEU A 149 15.65 -12.44 31.72
CA LEU A 149 14.83 -12.36 30.53
C LEU A 149 15.68 -11.67 29.47
N GLU A 150 16.75 -12.31 28.98
CA GLU A 150 17.60 -11.71 27.92
C GLU A 150 16.79 -11.50 26.62
N ARG A 151 16.04 -10.41 26.59
CA ARG A 151 15.18 -10.02 25.48
C ARG A 151 15.18 -8.51 25.33
N ILE A 152 15.31 -8.07 24.09
CA ILE A 152 15.15 -6.68 23.70
C ILE A 152 13.65 -6.41 23.66
N ALA A 153 13.17 -5.48 24.47
CA ALA A 153 11.77 -5.13 24.52
C ALA A 153 11.54 -3.63 24.33
N VAL A 154 10.42 -3.29 23.72
CA VAL A 154 10.07 -1.90 23.42
C VAL A 154 9.21 -1.32 24.54
N LYS A 155 9.36 -0.03 24.83
CA LYS A 155 8.49 0.67 25.78
C LYS A 155 7.02 0.54 25.34
N GLY A 156 6.18 0.01 26.21
CA GLY A 156 4.76 -0.30 25.95
C GLY A 156 4.48 -1.75 25.56
N GLU A 157 5.50 -2.59 25.32
CA GLU A 157 5.32 -4.03 25.10
C GLU A 157 4.87 -4.72 26.39
N THR A 158 3.93 -5.66 26.27
CA THR A 158 3.54 -6.55 27.39
C THR A 158 4.35 -7.83 27.29
N ILE A 159 5.13 -8.14 28.32
CA ILE A 159 5.97 -9.33 28.38
C ILE A 159 5.42 -10.28 29.44
N THR A 160 5.27 -11.54 29.07
CA THR A 160 4.95 -12.63 30.00
C THR A 160 6.23 -13.36 30.38
N CYS A 161 6.53 -13.45 31.68
CA CYS A 161 7.69 -14.21 32.16
C CYS A 161 7.49 -15.71 31.94
N THR A 162 8.48 -16.41 31.37
CA THR A 162 8.43 -17.87 31.16
C THR A 162 8.53 -18.68 32.45
N VAL A 163 9.08 -18.09 33.53
CA VAL A 163 9.28 -18.74 34.82
C VAL A 163 8.06 -18.58 35.73
N CYS A 164 7.64 -17.35 36.00
CA CYS A 164 6.52 -17.08 36.92
C CYS A 164 5.17 -16.88 36.21
N ARG A 165 5.14 -16.82 34.87
CA ARG A 165 3.94 -16.59 34.04
C ARG A 165 3.24 -15.25 34.27
N GLU A 166 3.83 -14.37 35.06
CA GLU A 166 3.30 -13.03 35.31
C GLU A 166 3.61 -12.11 34.12
N SER A 167 2.65 -11.22 33.81
CA SER A 167 2.78 -10.28 32.69
C SER A 167 3.04 -8.85 33.19
N PHE A 168 3.90 -8.12 32.51
CA PHE A 168 4.21 -6.73 32.85
C PHE A 168 4.47 -5.88 31.61
N ILE A 169 4.23 -4.58 31.75
CA ILE A 169 4.42 -3.59 30.68
C ILE A 169 5.79 -2.92 30.86
N VAL A 170 6.55 -2.83 29.77
CA VAL A 170 7.84 -2.13 29.76
C VAL A 170 7.60 -0.61 29.78
N SER A 171 8.04 0.08 30.85
CA SER A 171 7.84 1.54 31.04
C SER A 171 9.02 2.40 30.59
#